data_AF-A0A3M7LYV0-F1
#
_entry.id   AF-A0A3M7LYV0-F1
#
_cell.length_a   1.000
_cell.length_b   1.000
_cell.length_c   1.000
_cell.angle_alpha   90.00
_cell.angle_beta   90.00
_cell.angle_gamma   90.00
#
_symmetry.space_group_name_H-M   'P 1'
#
loop_
_entity.id
_entity.type
_entity.pdbx_description
1 polymer ?
#
loop_
_entity_poly.entity_id
_entity_poly.type
_entity_poly.pdbx_seq_one_letter_code
_entity_poly.pdbx_strand_id
1 'polypeptide(L)'
;MATREESIQAAIRDLNAGVFPSQRAAAKAYNLPQATFSARLRGARNSQASHVYQQRLTPKQEDFLVQWIIEEDARDFPPSHARAREMANRILRMNGEHAPIGKHWMAAFLKRNPRVASIVGRKMKAARAEGATPV
;
A
#
# COMPACT_ATOMS: atom_id res chain seq x y z
N MET A 1 16.29 -10.31 0.27
CA MET A 1 15.83 -10.49 1.67
C MET A 1 14.37 -10.90 1.61
N ALA A 2 14.05 -12.15 1.96
CA ALA A 2 12.65 -12.59 2.02
C ALA A 2 11.88 -11.76 3.06
N THR A 3 10.65 -11.39 2.76
CA THR A 3 9.84 -10.62 3.69
C THR A 3 9.54 -11.46 4.94
N ARG A 4 9.31 -10.82 6.10
CA ARG A 4 8.96 -11.53 7.35
C ARG A 4 7.75 -12.45 7.17
N GLU A 5 6.83 -12.09 6.28
CA GLU A 5 5.67 -12.91 5.94
C GLU A 5 6.05 -14.17 5.17
N GLU A 6 6.94 -14.07 4.17
CA GLU A 6 7.45 -15.22 3.42
C GLU A 6 8.12 -16.23 4.34
N SER A 7 8.94 -15.77 5.30
CA SER A 7 9.57 -16.65 6.30
C SER A 7 8.56 -17.38 7.18
N ILE A 8 7.45 -16.71 7.54
CA ILE A 8 6.38 -17.33 8.33
C ILE A 8 5.64 -18.39 7.50
N GLN A 9 5.33 -18.10 6.24
CA GLN A 9 4.64 -19.05 5.36
C GLN A 9 5.50 -20.28 5.03
N ALA A 10 6.80 -20.08 4.80
CA ALA A 10 7.75 -21.17 4.63
C ALA A 10 7.83 -22.06 5.89
N ALA A 11 7.94 -21.45 7.07
CA ALA A 11 7.98 -22.19 8.33
C ALA A 11 6.71 -23.01 8.60
N ILE A 12 5.52 -22.51 8.22
CA ILE A 12 4.26 -23.25 8.32
C ILE A 12 4.24 -24.44 7.36
N ARG A 13 4.71 -24.23 6.12
CA ARG A 13 4.78 -25.31 5.11
C ARG A 13 5.69 -26.44 5.58
N ASP A 14 6.87 -26.11 6.05
CA ASP A 14 7.86 -27.09 6.48
C ASP A 14 7.45 -27.81 7.77
N LEU A 15 6.75 -27.11 8.68
CA LEU A 15 6.11 -27.75 9.82
C LEU A 15 5.03 -28.75 9.40
N ASN A 16 4.16 -28.39 8.44
CA ASN A 16 3.12 -29.29 7.94
C ASN A 16 3.68 -30.46 7.13
N ALA A 17 4.83 -30.26 6.45
CA ALA A 17 5.57 -31.30 5.75
C ALA A 17 6.37 -32.23 6.70
N GLY A 18 6.35 -31.97 8.01
CA GLY A 18 7.04 -32.79 9.01
C GLY A 18 8.55 -32.57 9.07
N VAL A 19 9.09 -31.54 8.42
CA VAL A 19 10.52 -31.18 8.46
C VAL A 19 10.95 -30.84 9.88
N PHE A 20 10.06 -30.25 10.67
CA PHE A 20 10.30 -29.90 12.06
C PHE A 20 9.40 -30.70 13.01
N PRO A 21 9.95 -31.22 14.12
CA PRO A 21 9.20 -32.05 15.07
C PRO A 21 8.21 -31.26 15.92
N SER A 22 8.30 -29.92 15.94
CA SER A 22 7.38 -29.07 16.69
C SER A 22 7.34 -27.64 16.17
N GLN A 23 6.26 -26.93 16.51
CA GLN A 23 6.12 -25.50 16.22
C GLN A 23 7.30 -24.66 16.77
N ARG A 24 7.84 -25.05 17.94
CA ARG A 24 8.97 -24.35 18.57
C ARG A 24 10.27 -24.56 17.78
N ALA A 25 10.49 -25.76 17.27
CA ALA A 25 11.66 -26.07 16.44
C ALA A 25 11.63 -25.29 15.12
N ALA A 26 10.47 -25.26 14.45
CA ALA A 26 10.27 -24.46 13.24
C ALA A 26 10.48 -22.95 13.52
N ALA A 27 9.84 -22.40 14.56
CA ALA A 27 10.00 -20.99 14.89
C ALA A 27 11.47 -20.61 15.18
N LYS A 28 12.21 -21.48 15.88
CA LYS A 28 13.65 -21.26 16.16
C LYS A 28 14.49 -21.33 14.89
N ALA A 29 14.25 -22.29 14.01
CA ALA A 29 14.98 -22.46 12.75
C ALA A 29 14.83 -21.24 11.83
N TYR A 30 13.64 -20.64 11.79
CA TYR A 30 13.35 -19.44 10.99
C TYR A 30 13.55 -18.11 11.74
N ASN A 31 14.06 -18.16 12.97
CA ASN A 31 14.25 -16.99 13.84
C ASN A 31 12.97 -16.14 14.01
N LEU A 32 11.82 -16.80 14.16
CA LEU A 32 10.51 -16.18 14.31
C LEU A 32 10.09 -16.12 15.80
N PRO A 33 9.50 -15.00 16.27
CA PRO A 33 8.88 -14.97 17.58
C PRO A 33 7.77 -16.02 17.69
N GLN A 34 7.84 -16.88 18.71
CA GLN A 34 6.90 -17.99 18.88
C GLN A 34 5.45 -17.53 18.97
N ALA A 35 5.19 -16.39 19.64
CA ALA A 35 3.86 -15.81 19.74
C ALA A 35 3.28 -15.44 18.36
N THR A 36 4.11 -14.86 17.47
CA THR A 36 3.71 -14.52 16.10
C THR A 36 3.43 -15.77 15.27
N PHE A 37 4.29 -16.78 15.37
CA PHE A 37 4.14 -18.03 14.65
C PHE A 37 2.90 -18.82 15.09
N SER A 38 2.67 -18.92 16.40
CA SER A 38 1.49 -19.58 16.97
C SER A 38 0.19 -18.83 16.65
N ALA A 39 0.19 -17.49 16.67
CA ALA A 39 -0.95 -16.70 16.22
C ALA A 39 -1.27 -16.98 14.75
N ARG A 40 -0.23 -17.11 13.90
CA ARG A 40 -0.43 -17.38 12.48
C ARG A 40 -0.99 -18.78 12.21
N LEU A 41 -0.50 -19.80 12.91
CA LEU A 41 -1.04 -21.16 12.86
C LEU A 41 -2.52 -21.23 13.28
N ARG A 42 -2.95 -20.36 14.20
CA ARG A 42 -4.36 -20.21 14.60
C ARG A 42 -5.21 -19.39 13.62
N GLY A 43 -4.67 -19.03 12.46
CA GLY A 43 -5.40 -18.30 11.42
C GLY A 43 -5.43 -16.78 11.59
N ALA A 44 -4.57 -16.19 12.43
CA ALA A 44 -4.46 -14.74 12.50
C ALA A 44 -4.09 -14.15 11.12
N ARG A 45 -4.88 -13.17 10.65
CA ARG A 45 -4.63 -12.51 9.36
C ARG A 45 -3.32 -11.72 9.41
N ASN A 46 -2.63 -11.65 8.26
CA ASN A 46 -1.44 -10.82 8.10
C ASN A 46 -1.79 -9.37 8.45
N SER A 47 -0.98 -8.69 9.28
CA SER A 47 -1.16 -7.27 9.55
C SER A 47 -1.13 -6.43 8.28
N GLN A 48 -0.32 -6.79 7.26
CA GLN A 48 -0.34 -6.13 5.96
C GLN A 48 -1.66 -6.35 5.21
N ALA A 49 -2.24 -7.55 5.25
CA ALA A 49 -3.57 -7.78 4.68
C ALA A 49 -4.65 -7.00 5.45
N SER A 50 -4.57 -6.97 6.79
CA SER A 50 -5.47 -6.18 7.62
C SER A 50 -5.38 -4.68 7.34
N HIS A 51 -4.18 -4.15 7.04
CA HIS A 51 -4.03 -2.76 6.62
C HIS A 51 -4.63 -2.48 5.24
N VAL A 52 -4.64 -3.45 4.32
CA VAL A 52 -5.36 -3.33 3.04
C VAL A 52 -6.88 -3.19 3.28
N TYR A 53 -7.46 -3.95 4.22
CA TYR A 53 -8.87 -3.83 4.59
C TYR A 53 -9.21 -2.57 5.41
N GLN A 54 -8.21 -1.89 5.97
CA GLN A 54 -8.38 -0.58 6.65
C GLN A 54 -8.27 0.60 5.68
N GLN A 55 -7.91 0.37 4.41
CA GLN A 55 -7.90 1.42 3.42
C GLN A 55 -9.34 1.76 3.04
N ARG A 56 -9.66 3.05 3.05
CA ARG A 56 -10.98 3.55 2.64
C ARG A 56 -11.27 3.32 1.16
N LEU A 57 -10.21 3.19 0.36
CA LEU A 57 -10.27 2.75 -1.03
C LEU A 57 -9.83 1.30 -1.08
N THR A 58 -10.60 0.47 -1.78
CA THR A 58 -10.19 -0.92 -2.04
C THR A 58 -8.97 -0.96 -2.96
N PRO A 59 -8.17 -2.04 -2.99
CA PRO A 59 -7.05 -2.19 -3.91
C PRO A 59 -7.43 -1.90 -5.36
N LYS A 60 -8.57 -2.43 -5.83
CA LYS A 60 -9.08 -2.18 -7.19
C LYS A 60 -9.35 -0.71 -7.47
N GLN A 61 -9.80 0.04 -6.46
CA GLN A 61 -10.05 1.47 -6.57
C GLN A 61 -8.76 2.29 -6.53
N GLU A 62 -7.77 1.88 -5.73
CA GLU A 62 -6.43 2.46 -5.80
C GLU A 62 -5.79 2.21 -7.17
N ASP A 63 -5.91 1.00 -7.71
CA ASP A 63 -5.41 0.64 -9.04
C ASP A 63 -6.07 1.48 -10.15
N PHE A 64 -7.39 1.67 -10.08
CA PHE A 64 -8.11 2.57 -10.98
C PHE A 64 -7.58 4.01 -10.89
N LEU A 65 -7.36 4.52 -9.68
CA LEU A 65 -6.80 5.86 -9.48
C LEU A 65 -5.37 5.98 -10.03
N VAL A 66 -4.54 4.94 -9.84
CA VAL A 66 -3.18 4.87 -10.41
C VAL A 66 -3.24 4.92 -11.93
N GLN A 67 -4.09 4.10 -12.54
CA GLN A 67 -4.26 4.06 -13.99
C GLN A 67 -4.72 5.42 -14.54
N TRP A 68 -5.70 6.05 -13.90
CA TRP A 68 -6.15 7.39 -14.25
C TRP A 68 -5.01 8.44 -14.19
N ILE A 69 -4.14 8.39 -13.17
CA ILE A 69 -2.97 9.30 -13.09
C ILE A 69 -2.00 9.07 -14.25
N ILE A 70 -1.74 7.82 -14.62
CA ILE A 70 -0.85 7.46 -15.73
C ILE A 70 -1.43 7.94 -17.06
N GLU A 71 -2.73 7.78 -17.27
CA GLU A 71 -3.43 8.24 -18.48
C GLU A 71 -3.46 9.77 -18.60
N GLU A 72 -3.56 10.48 -17.49
CA GLU A 72 -3.44 11.94 -17.47
C GLU A 72 -1.99 12.40 -17.76
N ASP A 73 -0.97 11.69 -17.25
CA ASP A 73 0.45 11.96 -17.60
C ASP A 73 0.73 11.69 -19.09
N ALA A 74 0.17 10.61 -19.65
CA ALA A 74 0.29 10.28 -21.07
C ALA A 74 -0.38 11.31 -21.99
N ARG A 75 -1.28 12.14 -21.47
CA ARG A 75 -1.90 13.28 -22.18
C ARG A 75 -1.19 14.60 -21.88
N ASP A 76 0.04 14.55 -21.35
CA ASP A 76 0.83 15.69 -20.91
C ASP A 76 0.12 16.59 -19.87
N PHE A 77 -0.88 16.03 -19.17
CA PHE A 77 -1.65 16.74 -18.15
C PHE A 77 -1.64 16.03 -16.79
N PRO A 78 -0.45 15.73 -16.22
CA PRO A 78 -0.37 15.02 -14.96
C PRO A 78 -1.15 15.76 -13.85
N PRO A 79 -1.92 15.04 -13.02
CA PRO A 79 -2.73 15.65 -11.98
C PRO A 79 -1.85 16.12 -10.82
N SER A 80 -2.24 17.22 -10.17
CA SER A 80 -1.63 17.66 -8.92
C SER A 80 -2.08 16.77 -7.75
N HIS A 81 -1.41 16.89 -6.60
CA HIS A 81 -1.85 16.23 -5.36
C HIS A 81 -3.31 16.54 -5.00
N ALA A 82 -3.74 17.79 -5.18
CA ALA A 82 -5.10 18.21 -4.91
C ALA A 82 -6.10 17.51 -5.83
N ARG A 83 -5.82 17.47 -7.14
CA ARG A 83 -6.71 16.84 -8.13
C ARG A 83 -6.75 15.31 -7.97
N ALA A 84 -5.64 14.67 -7.64
CA ALA A 84 -5.61 13.24 -7.31
C ALA A 84 -6.42 12.93 -6.04
N ARG A 85 -6.34 13.80 -5.03
CA ARG A 85 -7.14 13.71 -3.80
C ARG A 85 -8.63 13.92 -4.06
N GLU A 86 -9.00 14.84 -4.95
CA GLU A 86 -10.40 15.05 -5.39
C GLU A 86 -10.94 13.82 -6.10
N MET A 87 -10.17 13.23 -7.02
CA MET A 87 -10.57 11.99 -7.70
C MET A 87 -10.76 10.85 -6.70
N ALA A 88 -9.85 10.71 -5.74
CA ALA A 88 -9.97 9.71 -4.67
C ALA A 88 -11.23 9.94 -3.80
N ASN A 89 -11.57 11.18 -3.46
CA ASN A 89 -12.82 11.52 -2.77
C ASN A 89 -14.07 11.22 -3.63
N ARG A 90 -13.99 11.43 -4.95
CA ARG A 90 -15.09 11.10 -5.88
C ARG A 90 -15.38 9.60 -5.88
N ILE A 91 -14.35 8.77 -5.89
CA ILE A 91 -14.50 7.31 -5.80
C ILE A 91 -15.16 6.92 -4.46
N LEU A 92 -14.78 7.55 -3.34
CA LEU A 92 -15.44 7.30 -2.06
C LEU A 92 -16.93 7.67 -2.06
N ARG A 93 -17.28 8.82 -2.66
CA ARG A 93 -18.69 9.23 -2.80
C ARG A 93 -19.50 8.22 -3.61
N MET A 94 -18.89 7.62 -4.64
CA MET A 94 -19.53 6.54 -5.42
C MET A 94 -19.75 5.27 -4.58
N ASN A 95 -18.95 5.04 -3.55
CA ASN A 95 -19.15 3.95 -2.58
C ASN A 95 -20.19 4.29 -1.49
N GLY A 96 -20.82 5.48 -1.53
CA GLY A 96 -21.70 5.96 -0.46
C GLY A 96 -20.96 6.51 0.76
N GLU A 97 -19.63 6.67 0.70
CA GLU A 97 -18.85 7.29 1.76
C GLU A 97 -18.67 8.79 1.51
N HIS A 98 -19.26 9.62 2.38
CA HIS A 98 -19.20 11.07 2.26
C HIS A 98 -18.05 11.72 3.04
N ALA A 99 -17.42 10.97 3.96
CA ALA A 99 -16.30 11.50 4.74
C ALA A 99 -15.08 11.74 3.82
N PRO A 100 -14.44 12.92 3.86
CA PRO A 100 -13.29 13.20 3.02
C PRO A 100 -12.08 12.36 3.42
N ILE A 101 -11.23 12.03 2.46
CA ILE A 101 -9.96 11.34 2.67
C ILE A 101 -9.08 12.12 3.67
N GLY A 102 -8.41 11.41 4.58
CA GLY A 102 -7.55 12.05 5.59
C GLY A 102 -6.36 12.81 4.99
N LYS A 103 -5.83 13.83 5.70
CA LYS A 103 -4.72 14.67 5.20
C LYS A 103 -3.45 13.91 4.81
N HIS A 104 -3.12 12.83 5.52
CA HIS A 104 -1.93 12.02 5.28
C HIS A 104 -2.11 10.93 4.22
N TRP A 105 -3.34 10.73 3.73
CA TRP A 105 -3.63 9.62 2.83
C TRP A 105 -2.88 9.74 1.51
N MET A 106 -2.74 10.93 0.94
CA MET A 106 -1.97 11.14 -0.30
C MET A 106 -0.50 10.73 -0.13
N ALA A 107 0.13 11.10 0.99
CA ALA A 107 1.50 10.69 1.28
C ALA A 107 1.62 9.17 1.39
N ALA A 108 0.65 8.52 2.05
CA ALA A 108 0.61 7.06 2.17
C ALA A 108 0.34 6.38 0.81
N PHE A 109 -0.56 6.93 -0.01
CA PHE A 109 -0.89 6.46 -1.35
C PHE A 109 0.32 6.48 -2.28
N LEU A 110 1.08 7.58 -2.30
CA LEU A 110 2.30 7.67 -3.11
C LEU A 110 3.42 6.77 -2.59
N LYS A 111 3.50 6.55 -1.27
CA LYS A 111 4.43 5.57 -0.69
C LYS A 111 4.09 4.13 -1.11
N ARG A 112 2.80 3.81 -1.25
CA ARG A 112 2.33 2.52 -1.77
C ARG A 112 2.51 2.38 -3.29
N ASN A 113 2.43 3.49 -4.03
CA ASN A 113 2.45 3.51 -5.48
C ASN A 113 3.60 4.40 -6.04
N PRO A 114 4.86 3.91 -6.01
CA PRO A 114 6.02 4.70 -6.43
C PRO A 114 5.96 5.18 -7.88
N ARG A 115 5.29 4.42 -8.76
CA ARG A 115 5.15 4.75 -10.19
C ARG A 115 4.51 6.14 -10.37
N VAL A 116 3.40 6.40 -9.70
CA VAL A 116 2.68 7.68 -9.78
C VAL A 116 3.28 8.77 -8.90
N ALA A 117 4.08 8.40 -7.88
CA ALA A 117 4.80 9.36 -7.05
C ALA A 117 5.76 10.23 -7.88
N SER A 118 6.44 9.61 -8.85
CA SER A 118 7.35 10.33 -9.77
C SER A 118 6.59 11.34 -10.66
N ILE A 119 5.42 10.95 -11.17
CA ILE A 119 4.56 11.75 -12.06
C ILE A 119 4.03 12.99 -11.34
N VAL A 120 3.37 12.78 -10.19
CA VAL A 120 2.76 13.87 -9.42
C VAL A 120 3.85 14.78 -8.82
N GLY A 121 5.01 14.22 -8.46
CA GLY A 121 6.16 14.96 -7.94
C GLY A 121 6.81 15.90 -8.97
N ARG A 122 6.90 15.50 -10.25
CA ARG A 122 7.46 16.34 -11.34
C ARG A 122 6.70 17.66 -11.48
N LYS A 123 5.37 17.61 -11.55
CA LYS A 123 4.53 18.81 -11.68
C LYS A 123 4.66 19.75 -10.48
N MET A 124 4.82 19.21 -9.27
CA MET A 124 5.02 20.06 -8.09
C MET A 124 6.32 20.85 -8.11
N LYS A 125 7.40 20.27 -8.66
CA LYS A 125 8.65 20.99 -8.87
C LYS A 125 8.49 22.06 -9.96
N ALA A 126 7.83 21.72 -11.07
CA ALA A 126 7.55 22.67 -12.15
C ALA A 126 6.71 23.88 -11.67
N ALA A 127 5.60 23.62 -10.97
CA ALA A 127 4.74 24.67 -10.43
C ALA A 127 5.43 25.58 -9.39
N ARG A 128 6.42 25.05 -8.65
CA ARG A 128 7.25 25.86 -7.73
C ARG A 128 8.28 26.72 -8.47
N ALA A 129 8.82 26.24 -9.59
CA ALA A 129 9.77 26.98 -10.40
C ALA A 129 9.09 28.16 -11.12
N GLU A 130 7.90 27.96 -11.67
CA GLU A 130 7.13 29.00 -12.37
C GLU A 130 6.69 30.14 -11.45
N GLY A 131 6.34 29.85 -10.19
CA GLY A 131 6.00 30.87 -9.20
C GLY A 131 7.20 31.68 -8.67
N ALA A 132 8.43 31.28 -8.99
CA ALA A 132 9.67 31.95 -8.58
C ALA A 132 10.30 32.79 -9.70
N THR A 133 9.66 32.89 -10.86
CA THR A 133 10.09 33.79 -11.94
C THR A 133 9.85 35.23 -11.49
N PRO A 134 10.89 36.07 -11.27
CA PRO A 134 10.69 37.47 -10.93
C PRO A 134 10.09 38.19 -12.14
N VAL A 135 9.06 39.00 -11.90
CA VAL A 135 8.45 39.90 -12.89
C VAL A 135 9.37 41.08 -13.14
#